data_AF-Q6MJ58-F1
#
_entry.id   AF-Q6MJ58-F1
#
_cell.length_a   1.000
_cell.length_b   1.000
_cell.length_c   1.000
_cell.angle_alpha   90.00
_cell.angle_beta   90.00
_cell.angle_gamma   90.00
#
_symmetry.space_group_name_H-M   'P 1'
#
loop_
_entity.id
_entity.type
_entity.pdbx_description
1 polymer ?
#
loop_
_entity_poly.entity_id
_entity_poly.type
_entity_poly.pdbx_seq_one_letter_code
_entity_poly.pdbx_strand_id
1 'polypeptide(L)'
;MKLLVFLFSVFIVISASGTTTDIQTVVDSVTGEQLYACNARIRHVSTGSEQECFSLSTGEVCHPENIKPGDAACVCRSKSNHGDLLVAETKNGKVQSVAGGPEWDSLVPSTDSFGNQLRNIDIALGSESLGAEYAVTFCYAGPEELLKQKTSKDEQVQDLSEGKYRLDVSLAGSNYGRALDEVSFAYVCDQRDRGNHTQPRKKSDTAPPSGRVEDDSSYETLFYGAGANSGDAVRFVKEELILNQDSSQVPRFCVFEFKFREKSGAKLKRDPKHSSGNFTGKIRVCKQGSCP
;
A
#
# COMPACT_ATOMS: atom_id res chain seq x y z
N MET A 1 -18.35 -17.79 -60.36
CA MET A 1 -18.95 -17.26 -59.11
C MET A 1 -17.99 -17.57 -57.97
N LYS A 2 -17.20 -16.58 -57.52
CA LYS A 2 -16.24 -16.73 -56.41
C LYS A 2 -16.93 -16.25 -55.13
N LEU A 3 -17.16 -17.14 -54.19
CA LEU A 3 -17.72 -16.83 -52.88
C LEU A 3 -16.56 -16.40 -51.96
N LEU A 4 -16.55 -15.13 -51.57
CA LEU A 4 -15.55 -14.52 -50.72
C LEU A 4 -16.12 -14.53 -49.29
N VAL A 5 -15.64 -15.45 -48.45
CA VAL A 5 -16.01 -15.54 -47.03
C VAL A 5 -15.22 -14.48 -46.27
N PHE A 6 -15.88 -13.36 -45.93
CA PHE A 6 -15.34 -12.35 -45.04
C PHE A 6 -15.40 -12.88 -43.61
N LEU A 7 -14.24 -13.28 -43.07
CA LEU A 7 -14.09 -13.59 -41.65
C LEU A 7 -14.09 -12.26 -40.88
N PHE A 8 -15.21 -11.94 -40.24
CA PHE A 8 -15.30 -10.84 -39.30
C PHE A 8 -14.58 -11.26 -38.00
N SER A 9 -13.31 -10.87 -37.85
CA SER A 9 -12.59 -10.97 -36.58
C SER A 9 -13.19 -9.96 -35.60
N VAL A 10 -14.09 -10.46 -34.74
CA VAL A 10 -14.58 -9.73 -33.57
C VAL A 10 -13.40 -9.55 -32.61
N PHE A 11 -12.81 -8.35 -32.58
CA PHE A 11 -11.94 -7.93 -31.49
C PHE A 11 -12.81 -7.70 -30.25
N ILE A 12 -12.89 -8.71 -29.38
CA ILE A 12 -13.41 -8.54 -28.04
C ILE A 12 -12.33 -7.79 -27.26
N VAL A 13 -12.48 -6.47 -27.15
CA VAL A 13 -11.76 -5.70 -26.13
C VAL A 13 -12.35 -6.15 -24.80
N ILE A 14 -11.65 -7.07 -24.12
CA ILE A 14 -11.94 -7.41 -22.73
C ILE A 14 -11.52 -6.19 -21.92
N SER A 15 -12.47 -5.31 -21.64
CA SER A 15 -12.30 -4.27 -20.64
C SER A 15 -12.08 -4.97 -19.30
N ALA A 16 -10.83 -5.03 -18.84
CA ALA A 16 -10.53 -5.41 -17.48
C ALA A 16 -11.17 -4.35 -16.57
N SER A 17 -12.29 -4.69 -15.94
CA SER A 17 -12.89 -3.89 -14.89
C SER A 17 -11.94 -3.87 -13.70
N GLY A 18 -11.19 -2.78 -13.55
CA GLY A 18 -10.48 -2.45 -12.31
C GLY A 18 -11.50 -2.45 -11.18
N THR A 19 -11.28 -3.32 -10.20
CA THR A 19 -12.20 -3.50 -9.07
C THR A 19 -11.54 -2.91 -7.84
N THR A 20 -12.22 -1.98 -7.20
CA THR A 20 -11.74 -1.18 -6.08
C THR A 20 -11.53 -2.04 -4.83
N THR A 21 -10.33 -2.01 -4.24
CA THR A 21 -10.08 -2.55 -2.90
C THR A 21 -10.73 -1.65 -1.86
N ASP A 22 -11.89 -2.02 -1.32
CA ASP A 22 -12.50 -1.34 -0.17
C ASP A 22 -11.80 -1.81 1.13
N ILE A 23 -10.81 -1.05 1.58
CA ILE A 23 -10.24 -1.23 2.93
C ILE A 23 -11.05 -0.39 3.90
N GLN A 24 -11.82 -1.06 4.76
CA GLN A 24 -12.64 -0.39 5.76
C GLN A 24 -11.76 0.09 6.93
N THR A 25 -11.54 1.40 7.03
CA THR A 25 -10.87 2.03 8.17
C THR A 25 -11.91 2.48 9.20
N VAL A 26 -11.92 1.83 10.38
CA VAL A 26 -12.76 2.30 11.51
C VAL A 26 -11.96 3.33 12.30
N VAL A 27 -12.53 4.52 12.46
CA VAL A 27 -11.91 5.68 13.10
C VAL A 27 -12.83 6.20 14.19
N ASP A 28 -12.27 6.54 15.36
CA ASP A 28 -12.98 7.31 16.39
C ASP A 28 -12.83 8.81 16.11
N SER A 29 -13.93 9.46 15.71
CA SER A 29 -13.94 10.88 15.37
C SER A 29 -13.96 11.81 16.59
N VAL A 30 -14.16 11.26 17.79
CA VAL A 30 -14.20 12.01 19.06
C VAL A 30 -12.80 12.29 19.57
N THR A 31 -11.90 11.30 19.47
CA THR A 31 -10.49 11.35 19.94
C THR A 31 -9.54 12.03 18.95
N GLY A 32 -10.02 12.32 17.73
CA GLY A 32 -9.23 12.90 16.64
C GLY A 32 -8.29 11.88 15.97
N GLU A 33 -8.43 10.59 16.26
CA GLU A 33 -7.67 9.53 15.62
C GLU A 33 -7.98 9.45 14.13
N GLN A 34 -7.04 8.96 13.33
CA GLN A 34 -7.23 8.72 11.89
C GLN A 34 -6.45 7.49 11.46
N LEU A 35 -7.03 6.69 10.58
CA LEU A 35 -6.36 5.58 9.90
C LEU A 35 -6.76 5.62 8.43
N TYR A 36 -5.80 5.62 7.52
CA TYR A 36 -6.04 5.72 6.08
C TYR A 36 -4.90 5.11 5.27
N ALA A 37 -5.21 4.63 4.06
CA ALA A 37 -4.17 4.31 3.09
C ALA A 37 -3.46 5.60 2.68
N CYS A 38 -2.13 5.63 2.77
CA CYS A 38 -1.36 6.87 2.65
C CYS A 38 -0.25 6.80 1.60
N ASN A 39 0.18 5.60 1.24
CA ASN A 39 1.12 5.40 0.16
C ASN A 39 0.91 4.03 -0.48
N ALA A 40 1.48 3.87 -1.67
CA ALA A 40 1.63 2.58 -2.29
C ALA A 40 2.88 2.62 -3.18
N ARG A 41 3.54 1.47 -3.30
CA ARG A 41 4.79 1.34 -4.03
C ARG A 41 4.83 0.04 -4.81
N ILE A 42 5.64 0.03 -5.87
CA ILE A 42 5.74 -1.09 -6.80
C ILE A 42 7.16 -1.21 -7.33
N ARG A 43 7.61 -2.44 -7.57
CA ARG A 43 8.85 -2.79 -8.26
C ARG A 43 8.70 -4.12 -8.98
N HIS A 44 9.65 -4.44 -9.83
CA HIS A 44 9.76 -5.77 -10.44
C HIS A 44 11.22 -6.23 -10.50
N VAL A 45 11.45 -7.53 -10.49
CA VAL A 45 12.82 -8.09 -10.40
C VAL A 45 13.50 -8.20 -11.78
N SER A 46 12.91 -7.67 -12.86
CA SER A 46 13.42 -7.87 -14.24
C SER A 46 14.92 -7.53 -14.37
N THR A 47 15.64 -8.49 -14.95
CA THR A 47 17.01 -8.31 -15.43
C THR A 47 16.92 -7.66 -16.82
N GLY A 48 17.77 -6.67 -17.11
CA GLY A 48 17.62 -5.71 -18.23
C GLY A 48 17.48 -6.27 -19.66
N SER A 49 17.50 -7.59 -19.88
CA SER A 49 17.27 -8.23 -21.17
C SER A 49 15.81 -8.19 -21.67
N GLU A 50 14.83 -7.89 -20.81
CA GLU A 50 13.40 -7.89 -21.16
C GLU A 50 12.76 -6.49 -21.23
N GLN A 51 13.53 -5.40 -21.39
CA GLN A 51 12.99 -4.03 -21.53
C GLN A 51 13.11 -3.48 -22.96
N GLU A 52 12.10 -2.71 -23.39
CA GLU A 52 12.03 -1.92 -24.62
C GLU A 52 11.44 -0.55 -24.31
N CYS A 53 12.11 0.50 -24.78
CA CYS A 53 11.74 1.88 -24.47
C CYS A 53 11.18 2.58 -25.70
N PHE A 54 10.19 3.46 -25.52
CA PHE A 54 9.50 4.14 -26.61
C PHE A 54 9.48 5.65 -26.43
N SER A 55 9.65 6.39 -27.53
CA SER A 55 9.57 7.83 -27.58
C SER A 55 8.12 8.27 -27.43
N LEU A 56 7.83 9.17 -26.50
CA LEU A 56 6.45 9.65 -26.27
C LEU A 56 5.90 10.49 -27.43
N SER A 57 6.75 11.07 -28.28
CA SER A 57 6.30 11.86 -29.43
C SER A 57 6.09 11.03 -30.70
N THR A 58 6.92 10.01 -30.91
CA THR A 58 6.91 9.23 -32.17
C THR A 58 6.38 7.82 -32.01
N GLY A 59 6.34 7.27 -30.79
CA GLY A 59 5.97 5.88 -30.51
C GLY A 59 7.01 4.85 -30.95
N GLU A 60 8.17 5.30 -31.45
CA GLU A 60 9.26 4.42 -31.91
C GLU A 60 10.18 4.00 -30.76
N VAL A 61 10.89 2.87 -30.93
CA VAL A 61 11.86 2.37 -29.95
C VAL A 61 13.00 3.38 -29.80
N CYS A 62 13.37 3.70 -28.56
CA CYS A 62 14.43 4.65 -28.22
C CYS A 62 15.36 4.09 -27.14
N HIS A 63 16.53 4.72 -26.98
CA HIS A 63 17.47 4.42 -25.90
C HIS A 63 17.64 5.66 -25.01
N PRO A 64 17.42 5.56 -23.68
CA PRO A 64 17.48 6.71 -22.77
C PRO A 64 18.83 7.44 -22.77
N GLU A 65 19.93 6.71 -23.00
CA GLU A 65 21.29 7.26 -23.02
C GLU A 65 21.59 8.14 -24.25
N ASN A 66 20.73 8.08 -25.27
CA ASN A 66 20.94 8.77 -26.55
C ASN A 66 20.04 10.01 -26.74
N ILE A 67 19.28 10.40 -25.71
CA ILE A 67 18.39 11.57 -25.76
C ILE A 67 19.23 12.85 -25.62
N LYS A 68 19.12 13.76 -26.60
CA LYS A 68 19.76 15.07 -26.57
C LYS A 68 18.79 16.14 -26.06
N PRO A 69 19.30 17.30 -25.59
CA PRO A 69 18.45 18.43 -25.24
C PRO A 69 17.54 18.84 -26.42
N GLY A 70 16.22 18.76 -26.22
CA GLY A 70 15.20 19.05 -27.24
C GLY A 70 14.51 17.81 -27.82
N ASP A 71 15.02 16.61 -27.56
CA ASP A 71 14.36 15.36 -27.97
C ASP A 71 13.17 15.03 -27.04
N ALA A 72 12.23 14.22 -27.54
CA ALA A 72 11.11 13.74 -26.75
C ALA A 72 11.53 12.70 -25.71
N ALA A 73 10.81 12.64 -24.59
CA ALA A 73 11.09 11.69 -23.52
C ALA A 73 10.97 10.22 -23.99
N CYS A 74 11.93 9.39 -23.61
CA CYS A 74 11.96 7.94 -23.84
C CYS A 74 11.50 7.21 -22.58
N VAL A 75 10.48 6.35 -22.70
CA VAL A 75 9.91 5.62 -21.55
C VAL A 75 10.09 4.11 -21.76
N CYS A 76 10.77 3.46 -20.83
CA CYS A 76 11.04 2.02 -20.85
C CYS A 76 9.86 1.20 -20.33
N ARG A 77 9.57 0.09 -21.01
CA ARG A 77 8.54 -0.92 -20.65
C ARG A 77 9.16 -2.31 -20.81
N SER A 78 8.53 -3.35 -20.31
CA SER A 78 8.97 -4.70 -20.67
C SER A 78 8.57 -5.02 -22.12
N LYS A 79 9.46 -5.68 -22.89
CA LYS A 79 9.23 -6.15 -24.27
C LYS A 79 8.01 -7.05 -24.42
N SER A 80 7.64 -7.75 -23.35
CA SER A 80 6.62 -8.79 -23.38
C SER A 80 5.33 -8.40 -22.64
N ASN A 81 5.36 -7.35 -21.81
CA ASN A 81 4.18 -6.90 -21.05
C ASN A 81 4.13 -5.39 -20.90
N HIS A 82 2.92 -4.85 -21.06
CA HIS A 82 2.52 -3.56 -20.50
C HIS A 82 3.03 -3.53 -19.05
N GLY A 83 3.94 -2.59 -18.73
CA GLY A 83 4.67 -2.59 -17.46
C GLY A 83 3.76 -2.54 -16.24
N ASP A 84 4.31 -2.92 -15.09
CA ASP A 84 3.65 -2.78 -13.81
C ASP A 84 3.30 -1.32 -13.55
N LEU A 85 2.05 -1.04 -13.23
CA LEU A 85 1.53 0.31 -13.04
C LEU A 85 0.66 0.34 -11.79
N LEU A 86 0.95 1.30 -10.93
CA LEU A 86 0.11 1.62 -9.80
C LEU A 86 -0.56 2.97 -10.08
N VAL A 87 -1.89 3.02 -9.95
CA VAL A 87 -2.69 4.24 -10.05
C VAL A 87 -3.46 4.40 -8.75
N ALA A 88 -3.50 5.60 -8.20
CA ALA A 88 -4.31 5.88 -7.04
C ALA A 88 -4.97 7.25 -7.14
N GLU A 89 -6.11 7.37 -6.49
CA GLU A 89 -6.82 8.63 -6.34
C GLU A 89 -6.81 9.05 -4.88
N THR A 90 -6.41 10.28 -4.62
CA THR A 90 -6.44 10.86 -3.27
C THR A 90 -7.86 11.26 -2.86
N LYS A 91 -8.10 11.47 -1.57
CA LYS A 91 -9.36 11.98 -1.01
C LYS A 91 -9.81 13.31 -1.65
N ASN A 92 -8.88 14.11 -2.15
CA ASN A 92 -9.14 15.39 -2.83
C ASN A 92 -9.38 15.23 -4.34
N GLY A 93 -9.47 13.99 -4.86
CA GLY A 93 -9.73 13.70 -6.27
C GLY A 93 -8.49 13.81 -7.18
N LYS A 94 -7.30 14.07 -6.62
CA LYS A 94 -6.05 14.06 -7.41
C LYS A 94 -5.69 12.62 -7.75
N VAL A 95 -5.51 12.34 -9.03
CA VAL A 95 -4.99 11.05 -9.53
C VAL A 95 -3.46 11.10 -9.59
N GLN A 96 -2.82 10.04 -9.11
CA GLN A 96 -1.38 9.82 -9.14
C GLN A 96 -1.11 8.45 -9.76
N SER A 97 0.03 8.31 -10.44
CA SER A 97 0.46 7.04 -10.98
C SER A 97 1.97 6.88 -10.89
N VAL A 98 2.42 5.63 -10.79
CA VAL A 98 3.81 5.25 -10.75
C VAL A 98 4.00 3.92 -11.48
N ALA A 99 4.98 3.87 -12.39
CA ALA A 99 5.35 2.65 -13.09
C ALA A 99 6.43 1.91 -12.28
N GLY A 100 6.36 0.59 -12.23
CA GLY A 100 7.35 -0.23 -11.54
C GLY A 100 8.66 -0.30 -12.32
N GLY A 101 9.77 -0.12 -11.62
CA GLY A 101 11.13 -0.35 -12.08
C GLY A 101 11.85 -1.44 -11.27
N PRO A 102 13.19 -1.56 -11.43
CA PRO A 102 14.00 -2.47 -10.62
C PRO A 102 14.07 -2.06 -9.14
N GLU A 103 13.92 -0.77 -8.87
CA GLU A 103 13.87 -0.20 -7.53
C GLU A 103 12.41 0.03 -7.09
N TRP A 104 12.20 0.25 -5.79
CA TRP A 104 10.88 0.63 -5.28
C TRP A 104 10.52 2.05 -5.73
N ASP A 105 9.50 2.13 -6.57
CA ASP A 105 8.89 3.39 -6.93
C ASP A 105 7.58 3.58 -6.16
N SER A 106 7.36 4.78 -5.62
CA SER A 106 6.23 5.11 -4.73
C SER A 106 5.38 6.24 -5.28
N LEU A 107 4.07 6.25 -5.00
CA LEU A 107 3.15 7.32 -5.40
C LEU A 107 3.55 8.70 -4.85
N VAL A 108 4.04 8.72 -3.61
CA VAL A 108 4.58 9.90 -2.94
C VAL A 108 5.86 9.52 -2.19
N PRO A 109 6.81 10.47 -2.02
CA PRO A 109 7.96 10.24 -1.15
C PRO A 109 7.54 9.78 0.24
N SER A 110 8.32 8.90 0.87
CA SER A 110 7.97 8.34 2.18
C SER A 110 7.74 9.40 3.26
N THR A 111 8.48 10.51 3.20
CA THR A 111 8.35 11.67 4.10
C THR A 111 7.01 12.39 4.00
N ASP A 112 6.32 12.24 2.87
CA ASP A 112 5.08 12.95 2.58
C ASP A 112 3.85 12.04 2.73
N SER A 113 4.04 10.79 3.16
CA SER A 113 2.98 9.77 3.20
C SER A 113 1.79 10.24 4.06
N PHE A 114 2.02 10.80 5.24
CA PHE A 114 0.95 11.31 6.11
C PHE A 114 0.16 12.49 5.54
N GLY A 115 0.74 13.24 4.58
CA GLY A 115 0.03 14.29 3.86
C GLY A 115 -0.89 13.75 2.76
N ASN A 116 -0.78 12.47 2.44
CA ASN A 116 -1.47 11.83 1.34
C ASN A 116 -2.53 10.86 1.88
N GLN A 117 -3.78 11.09 1.53
CA GLN A 117 -4.89 10.18 1.89
C GLN A 117 -5.41 9.56 0.61
N LEU A 118 -5.10 8.29 0.37
CA LEU A 118 -5.56 7.53 -0.78
C LEU A 118 -6.97 7.03 -0.54
N ARG A 119 -7.84 7.20 -1.54
CA ARG A 119 -9.22 6.71 -1.57
C ARG A 119 -9.31 5.39 -2.31
N ASN A 120 -8.70 5.34 -3.49
CA ASN A 120 -8.72 4.18 -4.38
C ASN A 120 -7.28 3.86 -4.81
N ILE A 121 -6.95 2.57 -4.89
CA ILE A 121 -5.66 2.08 -5.37
C ILE A 121 -5.95 0.97 -6.38
N ASP A 122 -5.49 1.17 -7.61
CA ASP A 122 -5.51 0.19 -8.68
C ASP A 122 -4.08 -0.25 -8.97
N ILE A 123 -3.84 -1.56 -8.85
CA ILE A 123 -2.52 -2.16 -9.11
C ILE A 123 -2.66 -3.03 -10.35
N ALA A 124 -2.10 -2.55 -11.46
CA ALA A 124 -2.04 -3.29 -12.71
C ALA A 124 -0.68 -3.97 -12.82
N LEU A 125 -0.67 -5.29 -12.75
CA LEU A 125 0.54 -6.10 -12.78
C LEU A 125 0.73 -6.72 -14.17
N GLY A 126 1.98 -6.79 -14.60
CA GLY A 126 2.45 -7.47 -15.79
C GLY A 126 2.44 -8.99 -15.64
N SER A 127 3.23 -9.69 -16.46
CA SER A 127 3.33 -11.15 -16.37
C SER A 127 4.05 -11.59 -15.11
N GLU A 128 3.51 -12.64 -14.48
CA GLU A 128 4.09 -13.44 -13.39
C GLU A 128 5.54 -13.91 -13.67
N SER A 129 6.02 -13.83 -14.92
CA SER A 129 7.43 -14.11 -15.24
C SER A 129 8.40 -13.18 -14.52
N LEU A 130 8.00 -11.94 -14.22
CA LEU A 130 8.86 -10.90 -13.64
C LEU A 130 8.85 -10.83 -12.10
N GLY A 131 7.89 -11.47 -11.46
CA GLY A 131 7.70 -11.42 -10.00
C GLY A 131 7.56 -9.99 -9.50
N ALA A 132 6.45 -9.33 -9.84
CA ALA A 132 6.20 -8.00 -9.33
C ALA A 132 6.12 -8.03 -7.79
N GLU A 133 6.63 -6.99 -7.17
CA GLU A 133 6.44 -6.72 -5.76
C GLU A 133 5.70 -5.40 -5.62
N TYR A 134 4.66 -5.39 -4.80
CA TYR A 134 3.89 -4.19 -4.53
C TYR A 134 3.56 -4.10 -3.04
N ALA A 135 3.41 -2.89 -2.54
CA ALA A 135 3.06 -2.66 -1.15
C ALA A 135 2.04 -1.53 -1.01
N VAL A 136 1.14 -1.69 -0.04
CA VAL A 136 0.16 -0.69 0.37
C VAL A 136 0.46 -0.28 1.81
N THR A 137 0.62 1.01 2.01
CA THR A 137 0.98 1.61 3.29
C THR A 137 -0.21 2.34 3.89
N PHE A 138 -0.50 2.06 5.15
CA PHE A 138 -1.53 2.71 5.95
C PHE A 138 -0.86 3.57 7.02
N CYS A 139 -1.31 4.81 7.14
CA CYS A 139 -0.85 5.74 8.15
C CYS A 139 -1.93 5.86 9.23
N TYR A 140 -1.51 5.83 10.48
CA TYR A 140 -2.35 6.11 11.63
C TYR A 140 -1.84 7.35 12.36
N ALA A 141 -2.72 8.31 12.58
CA ALA A 141 -2.51 9.44 13.46
C ALA A 141 -3.27 9.17 14.76
N GLY A 142 -2.54 9.09 15.87
CA GLY A 142 -3.05 8.78 17.20
C GLY A 142 -3.92 9.89 17.81
N PRO A 143 -4.41 9.69 19.04
CA PRO A 143 -5.33 10.61 19.70
C PRO A 143 -4.72 11.98 20.04
N GLU A 144 -5.57 13.01 20.08
CA GLU A 144 -5.20 14.42 20.38
C GLU A 144 -5.50 14.83 21.84
N GLU A 145 -6.00 13.92 22.67
CA GLU A 145 -6.83 14.28 23.81
C GLU A 145 -6.07 14.85 25.03
N LEU A 146 -6.13 16.18 25.19
CA LEU A 146 -5.92 16.88 26.45
C LEU A 146 -7.25 17.51 26.89
N LEU A 147 -7.89 16.97 27.94
CA LEU A 147 -9.02 17.63 28.58
C LEU A 147 -8.53 18.71 29.52
N LYS A 148 -8.89 19.96 29.23
CA LYS A 148 -8.77 21.08 30.16
C LYS A 148 -10.01 21.11 31.05
N GLN A 149 -9.93 20.50 32.24
CA GLN A 149 -10.96 20.67 33.27
C GLN A 149 -10.66 21.93 34.06
N LYS A 150 -11.49 22.96 33.84
CA LYS A 150 -11.42 24.19 34.63
C LYS A 150 -12.18 23.98 35.93
N THR A 151 -11.48 23.62 37.00
CA THR A 151 -12.04 23.71 38.36
C THR A 151 -11.93 25.16 38.83
N SER A 152 -12.78 25.58 39.77
CA SER A 152 -12.98 26.99 40.15
C SER A 152 -11.74 27.74 40.66
N LYS A 153 -10.59 27.08 40.84
CA LYS A 153 -9.31 27.71 41.19
C LYS A 153 -8.06 27.17 40.47
N ASP A 154 -8.12 26.04 39.77
CA ASP A 154 -6.98 25.47 39.03
C ASP A 154 -7.45 24.82 37.72
N GLU A 155 -6.67 24.99 36.64
CA GLU A 155 -6.88 24.30 35.37
C GLU A 155 -6.15 22.95 35.44
N GLN A 156 -6.90 21.86 35.64
CA GLN A 156 -6.33 20.52 35.54
C GLN A 156 -6.38 20.07 34.09
N VAL A 157 -5.20 19.78 33.53
CA VAL A 157 -5.08 19.17 32.21
C VAL A 157 -4.97 17.66 32.41
N GLN A 158 -6.04 16.94 32.06
CA GLN A 158 -6.04 15.48 32.07
C GLN A 158 -5.81 14.97 30.65
N ASP A 159 -4.82 14.12 30.49
CA ASP A 159 -4.55 13.41 29.25
C ASP A 159 -5.44 12.17 29.16
N LEU A 160 -6.35 12.13 28.18
CA LEU A 160 -7.21 10.97 27.97
C LEU A 160 -6.63 9.98 26.96
N SER A 161 -5.53 10.34 26.29
CA SER A 161 -4.86 9.45 25.33
C SER A 161 -4.13 8.29 26.01
N GLU A 162 -3.79 8.39 27.29
CA GLU A 162 -3.07 7.34 28.01
C GLU A 162 -3.83 6.01 28.04
N GLY A 163 -3.14 4.93 27.70
CA GLY A 163 -3.69 3.58 27.72
C GLY A 163 -2.86 2.61 26.91
N LYS A 164 -3.28 1.33 26.93
CA LYS A 164 -2.70 0.30 26.09
C LYS A 164 -3.45 0.23 24.77
N TYR A 165 -2.71 0.20 23.68
CA TYR A 165 -3.23 0.13 22.32
C TYR A 165 -2.89 -1.22 21.71
N ARG A 166 -3.84 -1.73 20.93
CA ARG A 166 -3.69 -2.95 20.14
C ARG A 166 -4.13 -2.73 18.71
N LEU A 167 -3.59 -3.56 17.83
CA LEU A 167 -3.89 -3.60 16.42
C LEU A 167 -4.54 -4.95 16.08
N ASP A 168 -5.75 -4.87 15.53
CA ASP A 168 -6.42 -6.00 14.92
C ASP A 168 -6.25 -5.88 13.40
N VAL A 169 -5.71 -6.93 12.78
CA VAL A 169 -5.44 -6.95 11.36
C VAL A 169 -5.95 -8.25 10.74
N SER A 170 -6.69 -8.13 9.64
CA SER A 170 -7.09 -9.27 8.83
C SER A 170 -6.94 -8.96 7.35
N LEU A 171 -6.61 -10.00 6.60
CA LEU A 171 -6.50 -9.98 5.15
C LEU A 171 -7.00 -11.32 4.61
N ALA A 172 -7.95 -11.27 3.70
CA ALA A 172 -8.47 -12.41 2.98
C ALA A 172 -8.42 -12.12 1.48
N GLY A 173 -7.96 -13.06 0.68
CA GLY A 173 -8.01 -12.98 -0.77
C GLY A 173 -8.26 -14.36 -1.34
N SER A 174 -9.12 -14.47 -2.34
CA SER A 174 -9.36 -15.70 -3.08
C SER A 174 -8.76 -15.62 -4.47
N ASN A 175 -8.40 -16.78 -5.03
CA ASN A 175 -7.98 -17.00 -6.42
C ASN A 175 -6.64 -16.39 -6.84
N TYR A 176 -6.04 -15.50 -6.05
CA TYR A 176 -4.73 -14.89 -6.34
C TYR A 176 -3.58 -15.46 -5.50
N GLY A 177 -3.87 -16.34 -4.52
CA GLY A 177 -2.84 -17.03 -3.73
C GLY A 177 -1.90 -17.90 -4.56
N ARG A 178 -2.31 -18.33 -5.77
CA ARG A 178 -1.46 -19.10 -6.69
C ARG A 178 -0.37 -18.27 -7.34
N ALA A 179 -0.66 -17.00 -7.62
CA ALA A 179 0.28 -16.05 -8.22
C ALA A 179 1.25 -15.48 -7.18
N LEU A 180 0.89 -15.51 -5.89
CA LEU A 180 1.71 -15.00 -4.80
C LEU A 180 2.76 -16.00 -4.31
N ASP A 181 3.95 -15.48 -4.08
CA ASP A 181 5.07 -16.15 -3.42
C ASP A 181 5.14 -15.77 -1.94
N GLU A 182 4.92 -14.49 -1.61
CA GLU A 182 4.95 -14.01 -0.23
C GLU A 182 3.93 -12.89 -0.02
N VAL A 183 3.27 -12.90 1.14
CA VAL A 183 2.59 -11.71 1.69
C VAL A 183 3.15 -11.46 3.07
N SER A 184 3.64 -10.26 3.31
CA SER A 184 4.18 -9.84 4.60
C SER A 184 3.47 -8.60 5.10
N PHE A 185 3.48 -8.44 6.42
CA PHE A 185 2.93 -7.31 7.13
C PHE A 185 3.99 -6.76 8.07
N ALA A 186 4.21 -5.46 8.02
CA ALA A 186 5.12 -4.76 8.92
C ALA A 186 4.41 -3.58 9.55
N TYR A 187 4.85 -3.20 10.74
CA TYR A 187 4.41 -1.96 11.35
C TYR A 187 5.51 -1.28 12.14
N VAL A 188 5.42 0.05 12.21
CA VAL A 188 6.33 0.91 12.98
C VAL A 188 5.47 2.00 13.62
N CYS A 189 5.73 2.33 14.88
CA CYS A 189 5.00 3.37 15.60
C CYS A 189 5.96 4.33 16.34
N ASP A 190 5.73 5.62 16.17
CA ASP A 190 6.29 6.71 16.96
C ASP A 190 5.43 6.80 18.21
N GLN A 191 5.99 6.34 19.32
CA GLN A 191 5.32 6.34 20.61
C GLN A 191 5.74 7.58 21.41
N ARG A 192 4.76 8.17 22.09
CA ARG A 192 5.03 9.12 23.16
C ARG A 192 5.94 8.47 24.22
N ASP A 193 6.72 9.28 24.90
CA ASP A 193 7.66 8.89 25.96
C ASP A 193 8.76 7.90 25.50
N ARG A 194 8.88 7.69 24.18
CA ARG A 194 10.06 7.15 23.50
C ARG A 194 10.62 8.22 22.58
N GLY A 195 11.92 8.50 22.69
CA GLY A 195 12.55 9.60 21.94
C GLY A 195 12.23 11.00 22.49
N ASN A 196 11.99 11.96 21.61
CA ASN A 196 11.90 13.39 21.95
C ASN A 196 10.47 13.89 22.27
N HIS A 197 9.49 13.00 22.32
CA HIS A 197 8.08 13.38 22.37
C HIS A 197 7.39 12.90 23.65
N THR A 198 7.19 13.79 24.61
CA THR A 198 6.57 13.46 25.92
C THR A 198 5.13 13.93 26.07
N GLN A 199 4.57 14.55 25.03
CA GLN A 199 3.24 15.16 25.08
C GLN A 199 2.31 14.51 24.05
N PRO A 200 0.99 14.52 24.27
CA PRO A 200 0.02 14.09 23.28
C PRO A 200 0.21 14.78 21.93
N ARG A 201 -0.25 14.11 20.87
CA ARG A 201 -0.26 14.68 19.53
C ARG A 201 -1.08 15.97 19.56
N LYS A 202 -0.54 17.07 19.04
CA LYS A 202 -1.33 18.30 18.90
C LYS A 202 -2.26 18.14 17.72
N LYS A 203 -3.41 18.81 17.76
CA LYS A 203 -4.34 18.86 16.63
C LYS A 203 -3.71 19.37 15.32
N SER A 204 -2.69 20.22 15.41
CA SER A 204 -1.93 20.70 14.26
C SER A 204 -0.96 19.66 13.68
N ASP A 205 -0.64 18.62 14.43
CA ASP A 205 0.34 17.62 14.02
C ASP A 205 -0.35 16.60 13.12
N THR A 206 -0.11 16.71 11.81
CA THR A 206 -0.65 15.80 10.79
C THR A 206 0.33 14.68 10.43
N ALA A 207 1.60 14.82 10.80
CA ALA A 207 2.68 13.89 10.51
C ALA A 207 3.78 13.99 11.61
N PRO A 208 4.68 12.99 11.71
CA PRO A 208 5.90 13.13 12.49
C PRO A 208 6.74 14.34 12.03
N PRO A 209 7.47 15.04 12.92
CA PRO A 209 8.25 16.22 12.55
C PRO A 209 9.33 15.97 11.48
N SER A 210 9.91 14.77 11.46
CA SER A 210 10.90 14.34 10.46
C SER A 210 10.25 13.81 9.16
N GLY A 211 8.91 13.76 9.10
CA GLY A 211 8.14 13.06 8.06
C GLY A 211 8.24 11.54 8.15
N ARG A 212 8.97 11.01 9.13
CA ARG A 212 9.20 9.57 9.32
C ARG A 212 8.85 9.18 10.74
N VAL A 213 8.29 7.98 10.87
CA VAL A 213 8.00 7.39 12.18
C VAL A 213 9.33 7.04 12.86
N GLU A 214 9.52 7.54 14.08
CA GLU A 214 10.69 7.22 14.90
C GLU A 214 10.53 5.83 15.53
N ASP A 215 11.66 5.14 15.68
CA ASP A 215 11.91 3.69 15.85
C ASP A 215 10.97 2.85 16.76
N ASP A 216 10.43 1.76 16.18
CA ASP A 216 10.28 0.40 16.76
C ASP A 216 9.61 -0.48 15.66
N SER A 217 10.40 -1.09 14.78
CA SER A 217 9.85 -1.86 13.66
C SER A 217 9.56 -3.32 14.03
N SER A 218 8.34 -3.77 13.78
CA SER A 218 7.94 -5.18 13.86
C SER A 218 7.58 -5.70 12.47
N TYR A 219 7.96 -6.95 12.20
CA TYR A 219 7.77 -7.61 10.90
C TYR A 219 7.15 -9.00 11.11
N GLU A 220 6.06 -9.29 10.40
CA GLU A 220 5.41 -10.59 10.37
C GLU A 220 5.22 -11.06 8.92
N THR A 221 5.68 -12.25 8.56
CA THR A 221 5.31 -12.90 7.30
C THR A 221 3.93 -13.54 7.44
N LEU A 222 2.96 -13.10 6.64
CA LEU A 222 1.55 -13.54 6.73
C LEU A 222 1.26 -14.77 5.89
N PHE A 223 1.94 -14.87 4.75
CA PHE A 223 1.81 -15.95 3.79
C PHE A 223 3.17 -16.21 3.17
N TYR A 224 3.54 -17.48 3.07
CA TYR A 224 4.74 -17.93 2.38
C TYR A 224 4.39 -19.10 1.48
N GLY A 225 4.51 -18.91 0.18
CA GLY A 225 4.09 -19.80 -0.89
C GLY A 225 5.03 -20.98 -1.17
N ALA A 226 5.84 -21.40 -0.20
CA ALA A 226 6.75 -22.52 -0.37
C ALA A 226 6.03 -23.87 -0.24
N GLY A 227 5.43 -24.33 -1.33
CA GLY A 227 5.02 -25.72 -1.50
C GLY A 227 3.95 -25.94 -2.56
N ALA A 228 3.95 -27.11 -3.19
CA ALA A 228 2.96 -27.56 -4.19
C ALA A 228 1.51 -27.63 -3.65
N ASN A 229 1.28 -27.29 -2.38
CA ASN A 229 0.01 -27.36 -1.66
C ASN A 229 -0.45 -26.00 -1.07
N SER A 230 0.18 -24.87 -1.44
CA SER A 230 -0.34 -23.55 -1.04
C SER A 230 -1.70 -23.34 -1.71
N GLY A 231 -2.78 -23.35 -0.93
CA GLY A 231 -4.14 -23.19 -1.43
C GLY A 231 -4.35 -21.86 -2.17
N ASP A 232 -5.45 -21.77 -2.93
CA ASP A 232 -5.76 -20.62 -3.79
C ASP A 232 -6.10 -19.33 -3.01
N ALA A 233 -6.26 -19.45 -1.69
CA ALA A 233 -6.72 -18.38 -0.82
C ALA A 233 -5.63 -17.94 0.15
N VAL A 234 -5.43 -16.62 0.24
CA VAL A 234 -4.73 -15.96 1.33
C VAL A 234 -5.74 -15.74 2.45
N ARG A 235 -5.44 -16.20 3.67
CA ARG A 235 -6.22 -15.89 4.87
C ARG A 235 -5.29 -15.62 6.02
N PHE A 236 -5.33 -14.39 6.50
CA PHE A 236 -4.60 -13.92 7.66
C PHE A 236 -5.55 -13.20 8.59
N VAL A 237 -5.50 -13.56 9.86
CA VAL A 237 -6.19 -12.89 10.94
C VAL A 237 -5.23 -12.87 12.11
N LYS A 238 -4.91 -11.67 12.60
CA LYS A 238 -4.17 -11.46 13.83
C LYS A 238 -4.94 -10.47 14.67
N GLU A 239 -5.39 -10.96 15.81
CA GLU A 239 -6.09 -10.18 16.81
C GLU A 239 -5.07 -9.79 17.88
N GLU A 240 -5.18 -8.56 18.37
CA GLU A 240 -4.44 -8.06 19.54
C GLU A 240 -2.90 -7.94 19.40
N LEU A 241 -2.38 -7.42 18.28
CA LEU A 241 -0.99 -6.97 18.23
C LEU A 241 -0.79 -5.77 19.16
N ILE A 242 -0.05 -5.95 20.26
CA ILE A 242 0.19 -4.89 21.24
C ILE A 242 1.07 -3.81 20.61
N LEU A 243 0.56 -2.58 20.55
CA LEU A 243 1.28 -1.44 19.96
C LEU A 243 2.19 -0.73 20.97
N ASN A 244 1.92 -0.84 22.28
CA ASN A 244 2.74 -0.25 23.34
C ASN A 244 2.69 -1.07 24.63
N GLN A 245 3.81 -1.13 25.35
CA GLN A 245 3.93 -1.91 26.58
C GLN A 245 3.35 -1.16 27.79
N ASP A 246 3.68 0.14 27.88
CA ASP A 246 3.29 1.04 28.97
C ASP A 246 2.18 1.98 28.56
N SER A 247 1.25 2.29 29.47
CA SER A 247 0.10 3.16 29.17
C SER A 247 0.47 4.60 28.82
N SER A 248 1.65 5.05 29.24
CA SER A 248 2.19 6.36 28.86
C SER A 248 2.79 6.36 27.45
N GLN A 249 3.17 5.21 26.90
CA GLN A 249 3.78 5.08 25.57
C GLN A 249 2.73 5.08 24.45
N VAL A 250 1.92 6.14 24.38
CA VAL A 250 0.79 6.23 23.44
C VAL A 250 1.30 6.33 21.99
N PRO A 251 0.82 5.50 21.04
CA PRO A 251 1.19 5.62 19.63
C PRO A 251 0.67 6.95 19.06
N ARG A 252 1.58 7.84 18.67
CA ARG A 252 1.27 9.16 18.07
C ARG A 252 1.12 9.06 16.56
N PHE A 253 2.02 8.31 15.92
CA PHE A 253 1.97 8.03 14.49
C PHE A 253 2.39 6.60 14.24
N CYS A 254 1.65 5.85 13.44
CA CYS A 254 2.07 4.52 13.01
C CYS A 254 2.01 4.40 11.49
N VAL A 255 2.88 3.54 10.96
CA VAL A 255 2.84 3.07 9.58
C VAL A 255 2.64 1.57 9.62
N PHE A 256 1.64 1.08 8.90
CA PHE A 256 1.39 -0.34 8.67
C PHE A 256 1.57 -0.62 7.17
N GLU A 257 2.31 -1.65 6.80
CA GLU A 257 2.57 -1.98 5.41
C GLU A 257 2.22 -3.43 5.13
N PHE A 258 1.35 -3.64 4.14
CA PHE A 258 1.22 -4.94 3.50
C PHE A 258 2.08 -4.94 2.25
N LYS A 259 2.94 -5.95 2.14
CA LYS A 259 3.77 -6.19 0.97
C LYS A 259 3.42 -7.53 0.37
N PHE A 260 3.32 -7.54 -0.94
CA PHE A 260 2.96 -8.69 -1.76
C PHE A 260 4.11 -8.93 -2.75
N ARG A 261 4.50 -10.19 -2.89
CA ARG A 261 5.47 -10.66 -3.88
C ARG A 261 4.81 -11.72 -4.73
N GLU A 262 4.76 -11.51 -6.03
CA GLU A 262 4.38 -12.54 -6.98
C GLU A 262 5.51 -13.57 -7.15
N LYS A 263 5.13 -14.80 -7.52
CA LYS A 263 6.08 -15.79 -8.02
C LYS A 263 6.78 -15.25 -9.26
N SER A 264 8.03 -15.65 -9.47
CA SER A 264 8.80 -15.32 -10.68
C SER A 264 9.31 -16.58 -11.36
N GLY A 265 9.46 -16.54 -12.68
CA GLY A 265 10.14 -17.60 -13.42
C GLY A 265 9.66 -17.78 -14.86
N ALA A 266 10.61 -18.08 -15.75
CA ALA A 266 10.37 -18.24 -17.19
C ALA A 266 9.38 -19.35 -17.59
N LYS A 267 9.03 -20.25 -16.66
CA LYS A 267 8.06 -21.34 -16.89
C LYS A 267 6.65 -21.01 -16.39
N LEU A 268 6.48 -19.93 -15.63
CA LEU A 268 5.17 -19.43 -15.20
C LEU A 268 4.54 -18.75 -16.41
N LYS A 269 3.58 -19.43 -17.04
CA LYS A 269 2.78 -18.83 -18.11
C LYS A 269 1.62 -18.11 -17.45
N ARG A 270 1.38 -16.86 -17.83
CA ARG A 270 0.19 -16.09 -17.42
C ARG A 270 -1.06 -16.96 -17.64
N ASP A 271 -1.75 -17.29 -16.56
CA ASP A 271 -3.09 -17.87 -16.66
C ASP A 271 -4.11 -16.73 -16.73
N PRO A 272 -4.71 -16.45 -17.90
CA PRO A 272 -5.71 -15.39 -18.04
C PRO A 272 -6.96 -15.63 -17.18
N LYS A 273 -7.16 -16.83 -16.61
CA LYS A 273 -8.26 -17.13 -15.68
C LYS A 273 -7.97 -16.68 -14.24
N HIS A 274 -6.73 -16.32 -13.93
CA HIS A 274 -6.28 -15.82 -12.64
C HIS A 274 -5.99 -14.30 -12.67
N SER A 275 -6.47 -13.61 -13.70
CA SER A 275 -6.17 -12.19 -13.98
C SER A 275 -6.84 -11.18 -13.05
N SER A 276 -7.67 -11.62 -12.10
CA SER A 276 -8.27 -10.75 -11.10
C SER A 276 -8.43 -11.48 -9.77
N GLY A 277 -7.96 -10.85 -8.70
CA GLY A 277 -8.15 -11.29 -7.33
C GLY A 277 -8.51 -10.09 -6.48
N ASN A 278 -9.51 -10.27 -5.62
CA ASN A 278 -9.89 -9.24 -4.67
C ASN A 278 -9.34 -9.62 -3.30
N PHE A 279 -8.63 -8.68 -2.69
CA PHE A 279 -8.31 -8.74 -1.27
C PHE A 279 -9.32 -7.92 -0.49
N THR A 280 -9.86 -8.51 0.56
CA THR A 280 -10.64 -7.82 1.58
C THR A 280 -9.89 -7.91 2.89
N GLY A 281 -9.84 -6.82 3.63
CA GLY A 281 -9.09 -6.77 4.86
C GLY A 281 -9.64 -5.72 5.80
N LYS A 282 -9.18 -5.81 7.05
CA LYS A 282 -9.51 -4.88 8.11
C LYS A 282 -8.23 -4.56 8.86
N ILE A 283 -7.95 -3.28 9.03
CA ILE A 283 -7.02 -2.79 10.05
C ILE A 283 -7.83 -1.98 11.04
N ARG A 284 -7.63 -2.23 12.33
CA ARG A 284 -8.22 -1.45 13.40
C ARG A 284 -7.20 -1.26 14.51
N VAL A 285 -7.00 -0.01 14.90
CA VAL A 285 -6.27 0.34 16.13
C VAL A 285 -7.29 0.60 17.22
N CYS A 286 -7.05 0.05 18.41
CA CYS A 286 -7.96 0.08 19.55
C CYS A 286 -7.23 0.43 20.82
N LYS A 287 -7.79 1.35 21.62
CA LYS A 287 -7.45 1.47 23.03
C LYS A 287 -8.11 0.33 23.81
N GLN A 288 -7.40 -0.27 24.76
CA GLN A 288 -7.94 -1.35 25.58
C GLN A 288 -9.19 -0.87 26.32
N GLY A 289 -10.30 -1.62 26.15
CA GLY A 289 -11.60 -1.28 26.74
C GLY A 289 -12.48 -0.32 25.93
N SER A 290 -12.02 0.20 24.78
CA SER A 290 -12.85 1.06 23.91
C SER A 290 -13.42 0.35 22.67
N CYS A 291 -12.89 -0.82 22.32
CA CYS A 291 -13.39 -1.58 21.17
C CYS A 291 -14.46 -2.62 21.57
N PRO A 292 -15.55 -2.74 20.76
CA PRO A 292 -16.61 -3.71 20.98
C PRO A 292 -16.16 -5.16 20.71
#